data_AF-A0A2T5V7K3-F1
#
_entry.id   AF-A0A2T5V7K3-F1
#
_cell.length_a   1.000
_cell.length_b   1.000
_cell.length_c   1.000
_cell.angle_alpha   90.00
_cell.angle_beta   90.00
_cell.angle_gamma   90.00
#
_symmetry.space_group_name_H-M   'P 1'
#
loop_
_entity.id
_entity.type
_entity.pdbx_description
1 polymer ?
#
loop_
_entity_poly.entity_id
_entity_poly.type
_entity_poly.pdbx_seq_one_letter_code
_entity_poly.pdbx_strand_id
1 'polypeptide(L)'
;MYTRAIPLLLSLPRRRLAVVAAALAVTTALTLAAAHADTDHDGSGHKNRTEHELTSQDRAIRLRESGAILPLVDIIRLSGVERAGKVIGVELETEDGHPVYELKVLTEEGRVREYHIDPSNGRILEVD
;
A
#
# COMPACT_ATOMS: atom_id res chain seq x y z
N MET A 1 -11.27 -41.43 6.03
CA MET A 1 -11.72 -40.85 7.31
C MET A 1 -10.51 -40.58 8.19
N TYR A 2 -10.10 -39.32 8.33
CA TYR A 2 -9.45 -38.78 9.52
C TYR A 2 -9.71 -37.27 9.53
N THR A 3 -10.68 -36.88 10.34
CA THR A 3 -11.03 -35.50 10.66
C THR A 3 -9.96 -34.95 11.60
N ARG A 4 -9.20 -33.95 11.17
CA ARG A 4 -8.38 -33.14 12.09
C ARG A 4 -9.05 -31.80 12.28
N ALA A 5 -9.61 -31.64 13.47
CA ALA A 5 -10.04 -30.38 14.02
C ALA A 5 -8.85 -29.40 14.08
N ILE A 6 -9.01 -28.22 13.49
CA ILE A 6 -8.08 -27.11 13.63
C ILE A 6 -8.71 -26.17 14.67
N PRO A 7 -8.01 -25.83 15.77
CA PRO A 7 -8.57 -24.98 16.80
C PRO A 7 -8.70 -23.55 16.27
N LEU A 8 -9.90 -22.99 16.45
CA LEU A 8 -10.23 -21.58 16.30
C LEU A 8 -9.30 -20.74 17.20
N LEU A 9 -8.32 -20.07 16.61
CA LEU A 9 -7.69 -18.93 17.26
C LEU A 9 -8.45 -17.67 16.87
N LEU A 10 -9.04 -17.07 17.89
CA LEU A 10 -9.85 -15.87 17.91
C LEU A 10 -9.18 -14.72 17.12
N SER A 11 -9.61 -14.52 15.87
CA SER A 11 -9.26 -13.34 15.09
C SER A 11 -9.96 -12.13 15.70
N LEU A 12 -9.24 -11.37 16.52
CA LEU A 12 -9.72 -10.12 17.08
C LEU A 12 -10.03 -9.13 15.94
N PRO A 13 -11.15 -8.39 15.99
CA PRO A 13 -11.51 -7.45 14.95
C PRO A 13 -10.55 -6.26 15.00
N ARG A 14 -9.64 -6.15 14.02
CA ARG A 14 -8.81 -4.97 13.84
C ARG A 14 -9.72 -3.84 13.35
N ARG A 15 -9.90 -2.86 14.22
CA ARG A 15 -10.76 -1.70 14.02
C ARG A 15 -10.23 -0.91 12.82
N ARG A 16 -11.06 -0.86 11.78
CA ARG A 16 -10.84 -0.20 10.49
C ARG A 16 -10.56 1.30 10.70
N LEU A 17 -9.34 1.73 10.40
CA LEU A 17 -9.06 3.14 10.13
C LEU A 17 -9.12 3.30 8.62
N ALA A 18 -10.34 3.50 8.12
CA ALA A 18 -10.56 3.96 6.76
C ALA A 18 -9.98 5.38 6.65
N VAL A 19 -8.76 5.51 6.13
CA VAL A 19 -8.24 6.81 5.70
C VAL A 19 -8.85 7.10 4.34
N VAL A 20 -10.07 7.65 4.39
CA VAL A 20 -10.67 8.34 3.26
C VAL A 20 -9.79 9.56 2.96
N ALA A 21 -8.90 9.43 1.98
CA ALA A 21 -8.14 10.57 1.46
C ALA A 21 -9.08 11.49 0.67
N ALA A 22 -9.81 12.33 1.41
CA ALA A 22 -10.61 13.41 0.85
C ALA A 22 -9.68 14.55 0.39
N ALA A 23 -9.52 14.66 -0.92
CA ALA A 23 -8.93 15.84 -1.55
C ALA A 23 -9.90 17.03 -1.40
N LEU A 24 -9.50 18.08 -0.68
CA LEU A 24 -10.14 19.39 -0.71
C LEU A 24 -9.07 20.48 -0.58
N ALA A 25 -8.68 21.03 -1.74
CA ALA A 25 -8.17 22.38 -1.82
C ALA A 25 -9.35 23.35 -1.64
N VAL A 26 -9.16 24.43 -0.87
CA VAL A 26 -9.49 25.83 -1.25
C VAL A 26 -9.29 26.75 -0.04
N THR A 27 -8.69 27.89 -0.38
CA THR A 27 -8.24 29.08 0.34
C THR A 27 -9.24 29.81 1.24
N THR A 28 -8.75 30.45 2.30
CA THR A 28 -8.97 31.87 2.77
C THR A 28 -8.54 31.97 4.25
N ALA A 29 -8.09 33.06 4.86
CA ALA A 29 -7.49 34.32 4.44
C ALA A 29 -6.88 34.95 5.72
N LEU A 30 -5.71 35.59 5.56
CA LEU A 30 -5.27 36.81 6.24
C LEU A 30 -5.49 36.99 7.76
N THR A 31 -4.41 36.98 8.55
CA THR A 31 -4.27 37.94 9.66
C THR A 31 -2.81 38.36 9.83
N LEU A 32 -2.62 39.67 9.76
CA LEU A 32 -1.36 40.41 9.70
C LEU A 32 -0.81 40.65 11.11
N ALA A 33 0.45 40.31 11.37
CA ALA A 33 1.21 40.87 12.49
C ALA A 33 2.69 40.96 12.11
N ALA A 34 3.12 42.19 11.84
CA ALA A 34 4.50 42.54 11.56
C ALA A 34 5.35 42.43 12.83
N ALA A 35 6.51 41.79 12.73
CA ALA A 35 7.64 42.03 13.61
C ALA A 35 8.92 41.90 12.76
N HIS A 36 9.60 43.03 12.62
CA HIS A 36 10.83 43.21 11.87
C HIS A 36 11.97 42.39 12.48
N ALA A 37 12.68 41.63 11.63
CA ALA A 37 14.07 41.29 11.84
C ALA A 37 14.73 41.19 10.46
N ASP A 38 15.56 42.18 10.15
CA ASP A 38 16.53 42.14 9.06
C ASP A 38 17.46 40.96 9.30
N THR A 39 17.45 39.99 8.39
CA THR A 39 18.59 39.10 8.18
C THR A 39 18.81 38.96 6.69
N ASP A 40 19.83 39.64 6.21
CA ASP A 40 20.47 39.34 4.93
C ASP A 40 20.93 37.87 4.95
N HIS A 41 20.29 37.04 4.14
CA HIS A 41 20.78 35.71 3.81
C HIS A 41 20.55 35.45 2.32
N ASP A 42 21.49 35.95 1.51
CA ASP A 42 21.77 35.41 0.20
C ASP A 42 22.40 34.02 0.39
N GLY A 43 21.80 33.04 -0.27
CA GLY A 43 22.09 31.64 -0.06
C GLY A 43 21.04 30.81 -0.74
N SER A 44 21.24 30.62 -2.05
CA SER A 44 20.60 29.63 -2.90
C SER A 44 20.61 28.24 -2.25
N GLY A 45 19.68 28.00 -1.33
CA GLY A 45 19.35 26.70 -0.79
C GLY A 45 18.36 26.07 -1.73
N HIS A 46 18.86 25.29 -2.69
CA HIS A 46 18.06 24.27 -3.37
C HIS A 46 17.25 23.53 -2.31
N LYS A 47 15.93 23.77 -2.26
CA LYS A 47 15.02 22.88 -1.56
C LYS A 47 15.29 21.50 -2.13
N ASN A 48 15.80 20.59 -1.30
CA ASN A 48 16.09 19.20 -1.59
C ASN A 48 14.96 18.58 -2.43
N ARG A 49 15.07 18.72 -3.74
CA ARG A 49 14.27 18.03 -4.74
C ARG A 49 15.08 16.83 -5.16
N THR A 50 15.28 15.91 -4.23
CA THR A 50 15.84 14.58 -4.46
C THR A 50 15.76 13.77 -3.16
N GLU A 51 14.63 13.80 -2.45
CA GLU A 51 14.16 12.52 -1.89
C GLU A 51 13.61 11.75 -3.10
N HIS A 52 14.51 11.21 -3.90
CA HIS A 52 14.17 10.23 -4.92
C HIS A 52 13.61 9.04 -4.16
N GLU A 53 12.30 9.05 -3.99
CA GLU A 53 11.43 7.91 -4.17
C GLU A 53 12.21 6.82 -4.93
N LEU A 54 12.76 5.86 -4.19
CA LEU A 54 12.95 4.54 -4.77
C LEU A 54 11.55 4.22 -5.27
N THR A 55 11.34 4.29 -6.58
CA THR A 55 10.02 4.00 -7.16
C THR A 55 9.56 2.68 -6.56
N SER A 56 8.27 2.52 -6.23
CA SER A 56 7.78 1.28 -5.60
C SER A 56 8.23 0.03 -6.36
N GLN A 57 8.50 0.19 -7.67
CA GLN A 57 9.16 -0.78 -8.53
C GLN A 57 10.60 -1.15 -8.13
N ASP A 58 11.50 -0.20 -7.89
CA ASP A 58 12.88 -0.46 -7.43
C ASP A 58 12.89 -1.22 -6.09
N ARG A 59 11.94 -0.90 -5.21
CA ARG A 59 11.77 -1.61 -3.93
C ARG A 59 11.33 -3.05 -4.15
N ALA A 60 10.35 -3.28 -5.03
CA ALA A 60 9.88 -4.62 -5.38
C ALA A 60 11.00 -5.49 -5.97
N ILE A 61 11.86 -4.91 -6.81
CA ILE A 61 13.02 -5.61 -7.38
C ILE A 61 13.96 -6.08 -6.27
N ARG A 62 14.38 -5.18 -5.38
CA ARG A 62 15.30 -5.52 -4.28
C ARG A 62 14.75 -6.57 -3.34
N LEU A 63 13.47 -6.49 -2.99
CA LEU A 63 12.80 -7.45 -2.12
C LEU A 63 12.69 -8.84 -2.78
N ARG A 64 12.47 -8.89 -4.09
CA ARG A 64 12.45 -10.16 -4.82
C ARG A 64 13.85 -10.76 -4.93
N GLU A 65 14.85 -9.94 -5.22
CA GLU A 65 16.25 -10.38 -5.32
C GLU A 65 16.79 -10.90 -3.98
N SER A 66 16.35 -10.33 -2.86
CA SER A 66 16.69 -10.82 -1.52
C SER A 66 15.89 -12.07 -1.11
N GLY A 67 14.90 -12.50 -1.90
CA GLY A 67 13.99 -13.59 -1.57
C GLY A 67 12.96 -13.25 -0.49
N ALA A 68 12.82 -11.98 -0.12
CA ALA A 68 11.85 -11.52 0.87
C ALA A 68 10.40 -11.56 0.34
N ILE A 69 10.23 -11.47 -0.99
CA ILE A 69 8.92 -11.58 -1.64
C ILE A 69 8.99 -12.53 -2.84
N LEU A 70 7.87 -13.19 -3.13
CA LEU A 70 7.71 -14.01 -4.31
C LEU A 70 7.49 -13.15 -5.57
N PRO A 71 7.85 -13.67 -6.77
CA PRO A 71 7.45 -13.06 -8.03
C PRO A 71 5.94 -12.86 -8.11
N LEU A 72 5.50 -11.74 -8.69
CA LEU A 72 4.08 -11.41 -8.85
C LEU A 72 3.26 -12.54 -9.52
N VAL A 73 3.84 -13.22 -10.52
CA VAL A 73 3.19 -14.35 -11.19
C VAL A 73 2.88 -15.50 -10.23
N ASP A 74 3.74 -15.74 -9.24
CA ASP A 74 3.52 -16.77 -8.23
C ASP A 74 2.49 -16.29 -7.21
N ILE A 75 2.49 -15.01 -6.85
CA ILE A 75 1.46 -14.41 -5.98
C ILE A 75 0.06 -14.55 -6.58
N ILE A 76 -0.12 -14.21 -7.86
CA ILE A 76 -1.41 -14.34 -8.55
C ILE A 76 -1.87 -15.81 -8.57
N ARG A 77 -0.95 -16.74 -8.86
CA ARG A 77 -1.24 -18.18 -8.91
C ARG A 77 -1.59 -18.77 -7.55
N LEU A 78 -0.81 -18.44 -6.52
CA LEU A 78 -0.95 -18.97 -5.17
C LEU A 78 -2.20 -18.41 -4.47
N SER A 79 -2.47 -17.12 -4.64
CA SER A 79 -3.70 -16.50 -4.11
C SER A 79 -4.95 -17.00 -4.83
N GLY A 80 -4.84 -17.33 -6.13
CA GLY A 80 -5.96 -17.75 -6.95
C GLY A 80 -6.98 -16.64 -7.20
N VAL A 81 -6.54 -15.38 -7.08
CA VAL A 81 -7.39 -14.19 -7.25
C VAL A 81 -7.99 -14.09 -8.65
N GLU A 82 -7.33 -14.69 -9.64
CA GLU A 82 -7.80 -14.81 -11.02
C GLU A 82 -9.15 -15.51 -11.16
N ARG A 83 -9.57 -16.31 -10.17
CA ARG A 83 -10.91 -16.93 -10.12
C ARG A 83 -12.01 -15.95 -9.75
N ALA A 84 -11.67 -14.83 -9.12
CA ALA A 84 -12.62 -13.81 -8.71
C ALA A 84 -12.84 -12.72 -9.79
N GLY A 85 -11.98 -12.68 -10.81
CA GLY A 85 -12.08 -11.71 -11.89
C GLY A 85 -10.73 -11.39 -12.51
N LYS A 86 -10.69 -10.30 -13.27
CA LYS A 86 -9.49 -9.83 -13.97
C LYS A 86 -8.67 -8.92 -13.06
N VAL A 87 -7.39 -9.24 -12.85
CA VAL A 87 -6.45 -8.32 -12.20
C VAL A 87 -6.21 -7.12 -13.12
N ILE A 88 -6.48 -5.93 -12.60
CA ILE A 88 -6.38 -4.64 -13.32
C ILE A 88 -5.34 -3.70 -12.72
N GLY A 89 -4.86 -3.97 -11.50
CA GLY A 89 -3.85 -3.18 -10.82
C GLY A 89 -3.08 -4.00 -9.80
N VAL A 90 -1.82 -3.64 -9.59
CA VAL A 90 -0.89 -4.30 -8.67
C VAL A 90 -0.02 -3.25 -8.02
N GLU A 91 -0.02 -3.22 -6.70
CA GLU A 91 0.81 -2.33 -5.89
C GLU A 91 1.54 -3.14 -4.82
N LEU A 92 2.76 -2.72 -4.46
CA LEU A 92 3.53 -3.30 -3.35
C LEU A 92 3.65 -2.22 -2.27
N GLU A 93 2.84 -2.37 -1.24
CA GLU A 93 2.72 -1.42 -0.15
C GLU A 93 3.47 -1.89 1.09
N THR A 94 3.53 -1.01 2.10
CA THR A 94 4.02 -1.37 3.43
C THR A 94 2.93 -1.10 4.46
N GLU A 95 2.40 -2.16 5.05
CA GLU A 95 1.38 -2.11 6.08
C GLU A 95 2.01 -2.57 7.41
N ASP A 96 1.90 -1.76 8.46
CA ASP A 96 2.53 -2.02 9.77
C ASP A 96 4.03 -2.39 9.69
N GLY A 97 4.76 -1.80 8.75
CA GLY A 97 6.18 -2.07 8.52
C GLY A 97 6.48 -3.35 7.75
N HIS A 98 5.47 -4.07 7.27
CA HIS A 98 5.61 -5.30 6.50
C HIS A 98 5.18 -5.08 5.04
N PRO A 99 5.90 -5.65 4.05
CA PRO A 99 5.47 -5.57 2.66
C PRO A 99 4.16 -6.35 2.45
N VAL A 100 3.24 -5.77 1.67
CA VAL A 100 1.95 -6.40 1.31
C VAL A 100 1.68 -6.14 -0.18
N TYR A 101 1.23 -7.16 -0.91
CA TYR A 101 0.72 -6.97 -2.26
C TYR A 101 -0.75 -6.56 -2.22
N GLU A 102 -1.10 -5.47 -2.90
CA GLU A 102 -2.48 -5.09 -3.15
C GLU A 102 -2.83 -5.39 -4.61
N LEU A 103 -3.79 -6.29 -4.83
CA LEU A 103 -4.29 -6.60 -6.17
C LEU A 103 -5.70 -6.05 -6.35
N LYS A 104 -5.86 -5.16 -7.34
CA LYS A 104 -7.16 -4.63 -7.78
C LYS A 104 -7.75 -5.59 -8.81
N VAL A 105 -8.91 -6.16 -8.52
CA VAL A 105 -9.57 -7.17 -9.34
C VAL A 105 -10.95 -6.70 -9.78
N LEU A 106 -11.14 -6.62 -11.09
CA LEU A 106 -12.43 -6.37 -11.72
C LEU A 106 -13.23 -7.67 -11.80
N THR A 107 -14.30 -7.74 -11.02
CA THR A 107 -15.25 -8.86 -10.97
C THR A 107 -16.18 -8.89 -12.20
N GLU A 108 -16.85 -10.02 -12.43
CA GLU A 108 -17.83 -10.15 -13.53
C GLU A 108 -19.04 -9.21 -13.34
N GLU A 109 -19.35 -8.84 -12.09
CA GLU A 109 -20.38 -7.85 -11.75
C GLU A 109 -19.95 -6.40 -12.01
N GLY A 110 -18.76 -6.18 -12.58
CA GLY A 110 -18.23 -4.85 -12.90
C GLY A 110 -17.76 -4.05 -11.68
N ARG A 111 -17.52 -4.71 -10.54
CA ARG A 111 -16.97 -4.09 -9.33
C ARG A 111 -15.48 -4.34 -9.21
N VAL A 112 -14.74 -3.35 -8.71
CA VAL A 112 -13.35 -3.52 -8.32
C VAL A 112 -13.30 -3.95 -6.86
N ARG A 113 -12.53 -4.98 -6.57
CA ARG A 113 -12.21 -5.46 -5.22
C ARG A 113 -10.71 -5.44 -5.01
N GLU A 114 -10.30 -5.13 -3.79
CA GLU A 114 -8.88 -5.04 -3.41
C GLU A 114 -8.52 -6.26 -2.58
N TYR A 115 -7.44 -6.96 -2.95
CA TYR A 115 -6.96 -8.15 -2.26
C TYR A 115 -5.56 -7.86 -1.69
N HIS A 116 -5.46 -7.84 -0.36
CA HIS A 116 -4.20 -7.67 0.35
C HIS A 116 -3.59 -9.05 0.56
N ILE A 117 -2.36 -9.26 0.11
CA ILE A 117 -1.74 -10.59 0.03
C ILE A 117 -0.35 -10.58 0.66
N ASP A 118 -0.08 -11.58 1.48
CA ASP A 118 1.23 -11.86 2.06
C ASP A 118 2.24 -12.19 0.95
N PRO A 119 3.29 -11.38 0.78
CA PRO A 119 4.19 -11.53 -0.35
C PRO A 119 5.17 -12.71 -0.21
N SER A 120 5.25 -13.34 0.97
CA SER A 120 6.13 -14.49 1.20
C SER A 120 5.51 -15.83 0.79
N ASN A 121 4.16 -15.90 0.74
CA ASN A 121 3.44 -17.16 0.56
C ASN A 121 2.15 -17.07 -0.27
N GLY A 122 1.73 -15.87 -0.68
CA GLY A 122 0.54 -15.67 -1.51
C GLY A 122 -0.80 -15.79 -0.77
N ARG A 123 -0.80 -15.85 0.57
CA ARG A 123 -2.03 -15.93 1.38
C ARG A 123 -2.75 -14.58 1.38
N ILE A 124 -4.04 -14.61 1.06
CA ILE A 124 -4.93 -13.44 1.18
C ILE A 124 -5.09 -13.09 2.68
N LEU A 125 -4.78 -11.85 3.02
CA LEU A 125 -4.86 -11.28 4.36
C LEU A 125 -6.20 -10.56 4.57
N GLU A 126 -6.61 -9.74 3.60
CA GLU A 126 -7.85 -8.97 3.60
C GLU A 126 -8.41 -8.87 2.18
N VAL A 127 -9.73 -8.68 2.09
CA VAL A 127 -10.41 -8.35 0.84
C VAL A 127 -11.44 -7.26 1.09
N ASP A 128 -11.37 -6.18 0.32
CA ASP A 128 -12.34 -5.08 0.33
C ASP A 128 -13.25 -5.07 -0.91
#